data_AF-C1DVQ1-F1
#
_entry.id   AF-C1DVQ1-F1
#
_cell.length_a   1.000
_cell.length_b   1.000
_cell.length_c   1.000
_cell.angle_alpha   90.00
_cell.angle_beta   90.00
_cell.angle_gamma   90.00
#
_symmetry.space_group_name_H-M   'P 1'
#
loop_
_entity.id
_entity.type
_entity.pdbx_description
1 polymer ?
#
loop_
_entity_poly.entity_id
_entity_poly.type
_entity_poly.pdbx_seq_one_letter_code
_entity_poly.pdbx_strand_id
1 'polypeptide(L)'
;MKLIETDLVFYFQYDGKKSRDFGYVFNVGLPKGESEYFLATEEIVKDKIDYLKHLKNVKWAIYDKNFERKTDYHSWIHTAGLVKGQSIYYKVEEGGKEALFTLQGQKTEFFEKIRDRGALTGESNYFWGKKNGKFAIYDVNTGEKLTEDFKSSVLAGVILGRGTYFVGSYGEEIFYIFDLKTGERLTKAFDEHKLIEILKHGDLERAVDEIGK
;
A
#
# COMPACT_ATOMS: atom_id res chain seq x y z
N MET A 1 16.35 12.95 -17.43
CA MET A 1 14.96 13.05 -17.94
C MET A 1 14.21 14.07 -17.09
N LYS A 2 13.35 14.90 -17.68
CA LYS A 2 12.65 15.99 -16.98
C LYS A 2 11.15 15.91 -17.26
N LEU A 3 10.32 15.97 -16.22
CA LEU A 3 8.88 16.14 -16.37
C LEU A 3 8.58 17.62 -16.64
N ILE A 4 7.86 17.88 -17.73
CA ILE A 4 7.39 19.21 -18.11
C ILE A 4 5.87 19.24 -17.98
N GLU A 5 5.40 20.29 -17.33
CA GLU A 5 3.99 20.61 -17.17
C GLU A 5 3.66 21.82 -18.05
N THR A 6 2.58 21.74 -18.83
CA THR A 6 2.03 22.87 -19.60
C THR A 6 0.63 23.22 -19.09
N ASP A 7 -0.02 24.19 -19.73
CA ASP A 7 -1.40 24.58 -19.41
C ASP A 7 -2.41 23.44 -19.57
N LEU A 8 -2.13 22.46 -20.45
CA LEU A 8 -3.07 21.37 -20.76
C LEU A 8 -2.57 19.97 -20.40
N VAL A 9 -1.26 19.74 -20.49
CA VAL A 9 -0.71 18.37 -20.47
C VAL A 9 0.60 18.29 -19.69
N PHE A 10 1.05 17.06 -19.49
CA PHE A 10 2.35 16.69 -18.97
C PHE A 10 3.09 15.87 -20.03
N TYR A 11 4.39 16.06 -20.14
CA TYR A 11 5.24 15.21 -20.97
C TYR A 11 6.65 15.14 -20.39
N PHE A 12 7.40 14.11 -20.76
CA PHE A 12 8.81 13.99 -20.41
C PHE A 12 9.70 14.48 -21.54
N GLN A 13 10.79 15.15 -21.17
CA GLN A 13 11.85 15.54 -22.08
C GLN A 13 13.15 14.83 -21.69
N TYR A 14 13.79 14.19 -22.66
CA TYR A 14 15.07 13.49 -22.49
C TYR A 14 15.85 13.50 -23.79
N ASP A 15 17.12 13.94 -23.74
CA ASP A 15 18.03 13.95 -24.89
C ASP A 15 17.44 14.60 -26.16
N GLY A 16 16.84 15.79 -25.98
CA GLY A 16 16.15 16.51 -27.07
C GLY A 16 14.83 15.87 -27.56
N LYS A 17 14.46 14.69 -27.07
CA LYS A 17 13.21 14.00 -27.42
C LYS A 17 12.11 14.31 -26.42
N LYS A 18 10.88 14.32 -26.92
CA LYS A 18 9.63 14.49 -26.16
C LYS A 18 8.91 13.15 -26.08
N SER A 19 8.37 12.79 -24.92
CA SER A 19 7.38 11.72 -24.82
C SER A 19 6.08 12.13 -25.50
N ARG A 20 5.13 11.20 -25.60
CA ARG A 20 3.72 11.56 -25.80
C ARG A 20 3.21 12.45 -24.67
N ASP A 21 2.08 13.09 -24.93
CA ASP A 21 1.36 13.90 -23.95
C ASP A 21 0.51 13.02 -23.03
N PHE A 22 0.45 13.40 -21.76
CA PHE A 22 -0.37 12.82 -20.71
C PHE A 22 -1.25 13.92 -20.12
N GLY A 23 -2.48 13.60 -19.72
CA GLY A 23 -3.34 14.58 -19.09
C GLY A 23 -2.92 14.93 -17.66
N TYR A 24 -2.37 13.95 -16.94
CA TYR A 24 -1.75 14.15 -15.63
C TYR A 24 -0.66 13.11 -15.36
N VAL A 25 0.43 13.53 -14.71
CA VAL A 25 1.51 12.67 -14.23
C VAL A 25 1.80 12.99 -12.78
N PHE A 26 1.82 11.99 -11.90
CA PHE A 26 2.22 12.20 -10.51
C PHE A 26 3.72 12.49 -10.40
N ASN A 27 4.09 13.49 -9.59
CA ASN A 27 5.49 13.84 -9.32
C ASN A 27 6.13 12.93 -8.25
N VAL A 28 6.15 11.62 -8.53
CA VAL A 28 6.78 10.52 -7.76
C VAL A 28 7.21 9.43 -8.73
N GLY A 29 8.03 8.48 -8.29
CA GLY A 29 8.58 7.45 -9.17
C GLY A 29 9.62 8.02 -10.11
N LEU A 30 9.49 7.71 -11.40
CA LEU A 30 10.40 8.12 -12.44
C LEU A 30 10.74 9.63 -12.46
N PRO A 31 9.77 10.58 -12.36
CA PRO A 31 10.04 12.01 -12.19
C PRO A 31 11.04 12.37 -11.08
N LYS A 32 11.07 11.61 -9.99
CA LYS A 32 11.95 11.81 -8.83
C LYS A 32 13.16 10.88 -8.80
N GLY A 33 13.29 9.98 -9.79
CA GLY A 33 14.33 8.95 -9.81
C GLY A 33 14.15 7.87 -8.75
N GLU A 34 12.93 7.69 -8.22
CA GLU A 34 12.63 6.68 -7.20
C GLU A 34 12.47 5.27 -7.82
N SER A 35 12.07 5.18 -9.08
CA SER A 35 11.93 3.93 -9.84
C SER A 35 11.99 4.18 -11.35
N GLU A 36 11.87 3.12 -12.15
CA GLU A 36 11.72 3.22 -13.61
C GLU A 36 10.27 3.44 -14.07
N TYR A 37 9.33 3.63 -13.13
CA TYR A 37 7.90 3.68 -13.40
C TYR A 37 7.27 5.00 -12.98
N PHE A 38 6.21 5.41 -13.68
CA PHE A 38 5.37 6.53 -13.28
C PHE A 38 3.88 6.21 -13.44
N LEU A 39 3.07 6.92 -12.67
CA LEU A 39 1.62 6.85 -12.73
C LEU A 39 1.07 8.04 -13.51
N ALA A 40 0.24 7.76 -14.52
CA ALA A 40 -0.35 8.80 -15.34
C ALA A 40 -1.76 8.44 -15.83
N THR A 41 -2.48 9.48 -16.27
CA THR A 41 -3.69 9.35 -17.09
C THR A 41 -3.43 9.97 -18.46
N GLU A 42 -3.99 9.37 -19.50
CA GLU A 42 -3.97 9.93 -20.86
C GLU A 42 -5.11 10.93 -21.09
N GLU A 43 -6.14 10.92 -20.23
CA GLU A 43 -7.28 11.83 -20.37
C GLU A 43 -6.87 13.26 -20.00
N ILE A 44 -6.99 14.20 -20.93
CA ILE A 44 -6.75 15.61 -20.68
C ILE A 44 -7.78 16.12 -19.67
N VAL A 45 -7.30 16.55 -18.50
CA VAL A 45 -8.15 17.03 -17.41
C VAL A 45 -8.07 18.54 -17.19
N LYS A 46 -6.96 19.17 -17.58
CA LYS A 46 -6.67 20.57 -17.24
C LYS A 46 -7.55 21.59 -17.96
N ASP A 47 -8.29 21.16 -18.97
CA ASP A 47 -9.35 21.94 -19.64
C ASP A 47 -10.65 21.99 -18.81
N LYS A 48 -10.79 21.17 -17.76
CA LYS A 48 -11.98 21.12 -16.91
C LYS A 48 -11.93 22.15 -15.78
N ILE A 49 -13.10 22.70 -15.47
CA ILE A 49 -13.32 23.51 -14.26
C ILE A 49 -13.10 22.59 -13.05
N ASP A 50 -12.14 22.93 -12.19
CA ASP A 50 -11.69 22.10 -11.06
C ASP A 50 -11.21 20.70 -11.49
N TYR A 51 -10.17 20.68 -12.33
CA TYR A 51 -9.59 19.43 -12.83
C TYR A 51 -9.13 18.47 -11.72
N LEU A 52 -8.78 18.97 -10.53
CA LEU A 52 -8.39 18.15 -9.39
C LEU A 52 -9.55 17.27 -8.91
N LYS A 53 -10.78 17.78 -8.97
CA LYS A 53 -11.96 16.97 -8.70
C LYS A 53 -12.19 15.94 -9.82
N HIS A 54 -11.90 16.31 -11.06
CA HIS A 54 -12.06 15.43 -12.23
C HIS A 54 -11.08 14.25 -12.21
N LEU A 55 -9.88 14.41 -11.64
CA LEU A 55 -8.89 13.33 -11.46
C LEU A 55 -9.42 12.09 -10.71
N LYS A 56 -10.52 12.22 -9.96
CA LYS A 56 -11.17 11.09 -9.27
C LYS A 56 -11.96 10.17 -10.23
N ASN A 57 -12.25 10.63 -11.43
CA ASN A 57 -13.10 9.92 -12.40
C ASN A 57 -12.33 9.41 -13.62
N VAL A 58 -11.07 9.84 -13.79
CA VAL A 58 -10.23 9.38 -14.90
C VAL A 58 -9.67 8.00 -14.62
N LYS A 59 -9.24 7.33 -15.68
CA LYS A 59 -8.52 6.06 -15.57
C LYS A 59 -7.01 6.28 -15.50
N TRP A 60 -6.36 5.44 -14.72
CA TRP A 60 -4.94 5.51 -14.41
C TRP A 60 -4.22 4.26 -14.88
N ALA A 61 -2.97 4.40 -15.33
CA ALA A 61 -2.10 3.29 -15.66
C ALA A 61 -0.64 3.59 -15.27
N ILE A 62 0.13 2.53 -15.08
CA ILE A 62 1.58 2.63 -14.86
C ILE A 62 2.30 2.54 -16.20
N TYR A 63 3.30 3.40 -16.37
CA TYR A 63 4.17 3.47 -17.55
C TYR A 63 5.62 3.31 -17.14
N ASP A 64 6.46 2.81 -18.04
CA ASP A 64 7.91 2.68 -17.81
C ASP A 64 8.70 3.91 -18.31
N LYS A 65 10.01 3.90 -18.09
CA LYS A 65 10.96 4.92 -18.58
C LYS A 65 10.99 5.11 -20.11
N ASN A 66 10.47 4.16 -20.87
CA ASN A 66 10.33 4.24 -22.32
C ASN A 66 8.94 4.79 -22.73
N PHE A 67 8.14 5.22 -21.75
CA PHE A 67 6.79 5.74 -21.90
C PHE A 67 5.77 4.70 -22.40
N GLU A 68 6.11 3.41 -22.29
CA GLU A 68 5.22 2.31 -22.63
C GLU A 68 4.30 1.99 -21.45
N ARG A 69 3.02 1.78 -21.74
CA ARG A 69 2.04 1.37 -20.72
C ARG A 69 2.34 -0.07 -20.29
N LYS A 70 2.42 -0.31 -18.98
CA LYS A 70 2.71 -1.64 -18.39
C LYS A 70 1.55 -2.27 -17.66
N THR A 71 0.43 -1.56 -17.50
CA THR A 71 -0.79 -2.07 -16.87
C THR A 71 -2.01 -1.76 -17.72
N ASP A 72 -3.11 -2.43 -17.41
CA ASP A 72 -4.43 -1.96 -17.82
C ASP A 72 -4.79 -0.65 -17.12
N TYR A 73 -5.87 -0.05 -17.59
CA TYR A 73 -6.48 1.12 -16.99
C TYR A 73 -7.32 0.74 -15.78
N HIS A 74 -7.08 1.42 -14.67
CA HIS A 74 -7.82 1.24 -13.43
C HIS A 74 -8.49 2.53 -12.96
N SER A 75 -9.55 2.42 -12.17
CA SER A 75 -10.21 3.57 -11.53
C SER A 75 -9.23 4.34 -10.65
N TRP A 76 -8.36 3.63 -9.93
CA TRP A 76 -7.27 4.24 -9.20
C TRP A 76 -6.12 3.26 -8.96
N ILE A 77 -4.90 3.78 -9.01
CA ILE A 77 -3.67 3.06 -8.65
C ILE A 77 -2.94 3.90 -7.61
N HIS A 78 -2.54 3.29 -6.49
CA HIS A 78 -1.74 3.97 -5.48
C HIS A 78 -0.29 4.10 -5.94
N THR A 79 0.37 5.20 -5.56
CA THR A 79 1.78 5.43 -5.89
C THR A 79 2.76 4.67 -4.99
N ALA A 80 2.31 4.17 -3.83
CA ALA A 80 3.12 3.30 -2.98
C ALA A 80 3.41 1.97 -3.69
N GLY A 81 4.52 1.34 -3.33
CA GLY A 81 4.99 0.11 -3.97
C GLY A 81 5.75 0.39 -5.26
N LEU A 82 5.30 -0.23 -6.36
CA LEU A 82 6.02 -0.28 -7.63
C LEU A 82 6.45 1.10 -8.14
N VAL A 83 5.53 2.08 -8.14
CA VAL A 83 5.81 3.42 -8.68
C VAL A 83 6.90 4.11 -7.86
N LYS A 84 6.91 3.98 -6.54
CA LYS A 84 7.95 4.54 -5.65
C LYS A 84 9.18 3.64 -5.48
N GLY A 85 9.27 2.52 -6.20
CA GLY A 85 10.39 1.58 -6.11
C GLY A 85 10.50 0.84 -4.78
N GLN A 86 9.40 0.74 -4.02
CA GLN A 86 9.41 0.15 -2.67
C GLN A 86 9.22 -1.36 -2.69
N SER A 87 8.43 -1.87 -3.65
CA SER A 87 8.19 -3.30 -3.83
C SER A 87 7.81 -3.57 -5.29
N ILE A 88 7.70 -4.85 -5.66
CA ILE A 88 7.16 -5.27 -6.96
C ILE A 88 5.63 -5.10 -7.06
N TYR A 89 4.97 -4.86 -5.94
CA TYR A 89 3.52 -4.78 -5.86
C TYR A 89 3.05 -3.35 -6.07
N TYR A 90 1.88 -3.20 -6.68
CA TYR A 90 1.12 -1.95 -6.65
C TYR A 90 -0.31 -2.24 -6.19
N LYS A 91 -0.96 -1.24 -5.60
CA LYS A 91 -2.32 -1.36 -5.10
C LYS A 91 -3.29 -0.69 -6.06
N VAL A 92 -4.33 -1.42 -6.43
CA VAL A 92 -5.42 -0.97 -7.30
C VAL A 92 -6.69 -0.81 -6.46
N GLU A 93 -7.46 0.23 -6.72
CA GLU A 93 -8.81 0.40 -6.19
C GLU A 93 -9.84 0.33 -7.33
N GLU A 94 -10.82 -0.56 -7.19
CA GLU A 94 -11.94 -0.75 -8.10
C GLU A 94 -13.22 -1.00 -7.30
N GLY A 95 -14.30 -0.28 -7.63
CA GLY A 95 -15.60 -0.46 -6.96
C GLY A 95 -15.55 -0.26 -5.44
N GLY A 96 -14.67 0.60 -4.94
CA GLY A 96 -14.45 0.85 -3.51
C GLY A 96 -13.76 -0.29 -2.77
N LYS A 97 -13.08 -1.19 -3.51
CA LYS A 97 -12.28 -2.29 -2.95
C LYS A 97 -10.85 -2.22 -3.46
N GLU A 98 -9.93 -2.75 -2.67
CA GLU A 98 -8.50 -2.69 -2.91
C GLU A 98 -7.92 -4.10 -3.15
N ALA A 99 -7.00 -4.23 -4.10
CA ALA A 99 -6.23 -5.46 -4.35
C ALA A 99 -4.77 -5.14 -4.68
N LEU A 100 -3.87 -6.08 -4.39
CA LEU A 100 -2.47 -6.00 -4.79
C LEU A 100 -2.26 -6.68 -6.14
N PHE A 101 -1.48 -6.03 -6.98
CA PHE A 101 -1.11 -6.45 -8.31
C PHE A 101 0.41 -6.44 -8.45
N THR A 102 0.90 -7.16 -9.45
CA THR A 102 2.25 -7.04 -10.01
C THR A 102 2.09 -6.73 -11.50
N LEU A 103 3.19 -6.44 -12.21
CA LEU A 103 3.11 -6.29 -13.68
C LEU A 103 2.66 -7.56 -14.41
N GLN A 104 2.67 -8.72 -13.73
CA GLN A 104 2.13 -9.98 -14.24
C GLN A 104 0.61 -10.14 -14.00
N GLY A 105 -0.02 -9.17 -13.33
CA GLY A 105 -1.45 -9.17 -13.04
C GLY A 105 -1.77 -9.20 -11.53
N GLN A 106 -3.05 -9.41 -11.25
CA GLN A 106 -3.62 -9.44 -9.91
C GLN A 106 -3.00 -10.55 -9.06
N LYS A 107 -2.61 -10.24 -7.81
CA LYS A 107 -2.02 -11.19 -6.87
C LYS A 107 -2.93 -11.56 -5.71
N THR A 108 -3.77 -10.63 -5.28
CA THR A 108 -4.74 -10.88 -4.22
C THR A 108 -6.15 -10.71 -4.76
N GLU A 109 -7.13 -11.35 -4.15
CA GLU A 109 -8.53 -10.94 -4.31
C GLU A 109 -8.75 -9.49 -3.84
N PHE A 110 -9.97 -8.98 -4.06
CA PHE A 110 -10.37 -7.64 -3.63
C PHE A 110 -10.82 -7.63 -2.16
N PHE A 111 -10.25 -6.72 -1.38
CA PHE A 111 -10.56 -6.45 0.02
C PHE A 111 -11.32 -5.13 0.14
N GLU A 112 -12.08 -4.94 1.22
CA GLU A 112 -12.63 -3.62 1.53
C GLU A 112 -11.52 -2.57 1.72
N LYS A 113 -10.35 -3.01 2.21
CA LYS A 113 -9.16 -2.20 2.41
C LYS A 113 -7.91 -3.06 2.58
N ILE A 114 -6.78 -2.58 2.08
CA ILE A 114 -5.44 -3.12 2.32
C ILE A 114 -4.59 -2.01 2.95
N ARG A 115 -3.92 -2.29 4.08
CA ARG A 115 -2.98 -1.32 4.67
C ARG A 115 -1.71 -1.23 3.84
N ASP A 116 -1.12 -0.04 3.82
CA ASP A 116 0.02 0.24 2.95
C ASP A 116 1.31 -0.46 3.38
N ARG A 117 1.47 -0.76 4.68
CA ARG A 117 2.67 -1.41 5.21
C ARG A 117 2.70 -2.90 4.91
N GLY A 118 3.90 -3.46 4.71
CA GLY A 118 4.12 -4.88 4.45
C GLY A 118 4.40 -5.15 2.99
N ALA A 119 3.62 -6.03 2.36
CA ALA A 119 3.79 -6.41 0.96
C ALA A 119 3.91 -5.20 0.03
N LEU A 120 3.02 -4.20 0.17
CA LEU A 120 3.01 -3.04 -0.72
C LEU A 120 4.29 -2.19 -0.58
N THR A 121 4.86 -2.03 0.61
CA THR A 121 6.08 -1.23 0.84
C THR A 121 7.37 -2.05 0.93
N GLY A 122 7.29 -3.37 0.74
CA GLY A 122 8.44 -4.26 0.59
C GLY A 122 9.08 -4.75 1.88
N GLU A 123 8.48 -4.50 3.05
CA GLU A 123 9.09 -4.94 4.33
C GLU A 123 8.84 -6.42 4.64
N SER A 124 7.80 -7.02 4.07
CA SER A 124 7.46 -8.43 4.24
C SER A 124 6.55 -8.91 3.11
N ASN A 125 6.24 -10.21 3.07
CA ASN A 125 5.20 -10.77 2.19
C ASN A 125 3.79 -10.67 2.79
N TYR A 126 3.64 -10.03 3.95
CA TYR A 126 2.39 -10.01 4.69
C TYR A 126 1.69 -8.66 4.55
N PHE A 127 0.36 -8.66 4.64
CA PHE A 127 -0.43 -7.43 4.64
C PHE A 127 -1.67 -7.55 5.53
N TRP A 128 -2.14 -6.41 6.03
CA TRP A 128 -3.46 -6.32 6.66
C TRP A 128 -4.53 -6.15 5.59
N GLY A 129 -5.39 -7.15 5.44
CA GLY A 129 -6.57 -7.13 4.57
C GLY A 129 -7.86 -7.01 5.37
N LYS A 130 -8.79 -6.16 4.91
CA LYS A 130 -10.12 -5.99 5.52
C LYS A 130 -11.21 -6.71 4.74
N LYS A 131 -12.00 -7.54 5.42
CA LYS A 131 -13.20 -8.19 4.90
C LYS A 131 -14.31 -8.18 5.95
N ASN A 132 -15.55 -7.97 5.52
CA ASN A 132 -16.74 -7.97 6.39
C ASN A 132 -16.56 -7.08 7.63
N GLY A 133 -15.96 -5.90 7.46
CA GLY A 133 -15.71 -4.98 8.57
C GLY A 133 -14.50 -5.32 9.47
N LYS A 134 -13.80 -6.43 9.26
CA LYS A 134 -12.71 -6.92 10.12
C LYS A 134 -11.37 -7.04 9.39
N PHE A 135 -10.28 -6.94 10.13
CA PHE A 135 -8.91 -7.07 9.63
C PHE A 135 -8.30 -8.42 9.99
N ALA A 136 -7.54 -9.01 9.08
CA ALA A 136 -6.67 -10.15 9.33
C ALA A 136 -5.35 -9.98 8.56
N ILE A 137 -4.30 -10.70 8.97
CA ILE A 137 -3.03 -10.77 8.24
C ILE A 137 -3.14 -11.85 7.17
N TYR A 138 -2.67 -11.53 5.97
CA TYR A 138 -2.63 -12.45 4.84
C TYR A 138 -1.22 -12.53 4.28
N ASP A 139 -0.88 -13.68 3.70
CA ASP A 139 0.33 -13.85 2.87
C ASP A 139 -0.01 -13.54 1.41
N VAL A 140 0.74 -12.62 0.79
CA VAL A 140 0.51 -12.21 -0.60
C VAL A 140 0.86 -13.29 -1.63
N ASN A 141 1.73 -14.25 -1.27
CA ASN A 141 2.19 -15.30 -2.17
C ASN A 141 1.22 -16.49 -2.19
N THR A 142 0.69 -16.88 -1.02
CA THR A 142 -0.24 -18.01 -0.91
C THR A 142 -1.70 -17.59 -0.94
N GLY A 143 -2.00 -16.33 -0.61
CA GLY A 143 -3.36 -15.83 -0.42
C GLY A 143 -3.99 -16.28 0.91
N GLU A 144 -3.24 -16.99 1.75
CA GLU A 144 -3.75 -17.56 3.00
C GLU A 144 -4.03 -16.46 4.04
N LYS A 145 -5.15 -16.61 4.76
CA LYS A 145 -5.45 -15.84 5.96
C LYS A 145 -4.73 -16.46 7.15
N LEU A 146 -3.78 -15.74 7.73
CA LEU A 146 -2.87 -16.25 8.76
C LEU A 146 -3.34 -15.99 10.19
N THR A 147 -4.32 -15.11 10.38
CA THR A 147 -4.83 -14.75 11.71
C THR A 147 -6.35 -14.81 11.74
N GLU A 148 -6.92 -14.83 12.94
CA GLU A 148 -8.35 -14.56 13.11
C GLU A 148 -8.71 -13.09 12.78
N ASP A 149 -10.00 -12.77 12.95
CA ASP A 149 -10.57 -11.46 12.62
C ASP A 149 -10.49 -10.46 13.77
N PHE A 150 -9.83 -9.33 13.52
CA PHE A 150 -9.69 -8.23 14.45
C PHE A 150 -10.58 -7.04 14.05
N LYS A 151 -11.02 -6.25 15.04
CA LYS A 151 -11.77 -5.00 14.76
C LYS A 151 -10.87 -3.92 14.17
N SER A 152 -9.57 -3.94 14.47
CA SER A 152 -8.60 -2.95 13.99
C SER A 152 -7.27 -3.59 13.61
N SER A 153 -6.58 -2.96 12.67
CA SER A 153 -5.18 -3.23 12.33
C SER A 153 -4.28 -2.30 13.16
N VAL A 154 -3.51 -2.82 14.11
CA VAL A 154 -2.71 -2.01 15.04
C VAL A 154 -1.25 -1.99 14.58
N LEU A 155 -0.34 -2.63 15.32
CA LEU A 155 1.07 -2.79 14.97
C LEU A 155 1.30 -4.27 14.64
N ALA A 156 2.06 -4.56 13.60
CA ALA A 156 2.49 -5.92 13.32
C ALA A 156 3.98 -5.88 12.97
N GLY A 157 4.83 -6.27 13.92
CA GLY A 157 6.28 -6.40 13.68
C GLY A 157 6.53 -7.29 12.48
N VAL A 158 5.78 -8.38 12.38
CA VAL A 158 5.83 -9.31 11.23
C VAL A 158 5.55 -8.65 9.88
N ILE A 159 4.63 -7.67 9.82
CA ILE A 159 4.37 -6.90 8.59
C ILE A 159 5.53 -5.96 8.27
N LEU A 160 6.20 -5.44 9.30
CA LEU A 160 7.38 -4.57 9.17
C LEU A 160 8.68 -5.36 8.93
N GLY A 161 8.61 -6.69 8.77
CA GLY A 161 9.78 -7.56 8.62
C GLY A 161 10.61 -7.69 9.90
N ARG A 162 10.01 -7.44 11.07
CA ARG A 162 10.66 -7.45 12.40
C ARG A 162 10.03 -8.52 13.27
N GLY A 163 10.73 -9.64 13.43
CA GLY A 163 10.23 -10.75 14.24
C GLY A 163 8.94 -11.36 13.67
N THR A 164 8.19 -12.04 14.54
CA THR A 164 6.94 -12.73 14.17
C THR A 164 5.73 -12.17 14.92
N TYR A 165 5.93 -11.15 15.74
CA TYR A 165 4.91 -10.67 16.67
C TYR A 165 4.00 -9.63 16.03
N PHE A 166 2.75 -9.61 16.47
CA PHE A 166 1.77 -8.60 16.10
C PHE A 166 0.80 -8.30 17.22
N VAL A 167 0.21 -7.11 17.17
CA VAL A 167 -0.82 -6.65 18.09
C VAL A 167 -2.18 -6.83 17.44
N GLY A 168 -3.03 -7.64 18.07
CA GLY A 168 -4.44 -7.79 17.73
C GLY A 168 -5.34 -6.98 18.66
N SER A 169 -6.48 -6.52 18.14
CA SER A 169 -7.54 -5.91 18.94
C SER A 169 -8.92 -6.38 18.49
N TYR A 170 -9.72 -6.88 19.44
CA TYR A 170 -11.10 -7.29 19.21
C TYR A 170 -12.12 -6.17 19.49
N GLY A 171 -11.65 -4.98 19.90
CA GLY A 171 -12.45 -3.82 20.26
C GLY A 171 -12.20 -3.31 21.67
N GLU A 172 -12.91 -2.23 22.03
CA GLU A 172 -12.96 -1.68 23.40
C GLU A 172 -11.60 -1.30 23.97
N GLU A 173 -10.67 -0.87 23.10
CA GLU A 173 -9.32 -0.43 23.49
C GLU A 173 -8.51 -1.50 24.24
N ILE A 174 -8.86 -2.77 24.04
CA ILE A 174 -8.12 -3.92 24.57
C ILE A 174 -7.25 -4.53 23.48
N PHE A 175 -5.99 -4.75 23.83
CA PHE A 175 -4.93 -5.24 22.95
C PHE A 175 -4.23 -6.46 23.53
N TYR A 176 -3.68 -7.27 22.63
CA TYR A 176 -2.85 -8.43 22.96
C TYR A 176 -1.72 -8.55 21.94
N ILE A 177 -0.58 -9.09 22.36
CA ILE A 177 0.50 -9.49 21.45
C ILE A 177 0.37 -10.98 21.17
N PHE A 178 0.53 -11.34 19.90
CA PHE A 178 0.49 -12.71 19.39
C PHE A 178 1.77 -13.03 18.62
N ASP A 179 2.11 -14.32 18.55
CA ASP A 179 3.10 -14.85 17.62
C ASP A 179 2.41 -15.40 16.37
N LEU A 180 2.74 -14.87 15.19
CA LEU A 180 2.19 -15.34 13.93
C LEU A 180 2.55 -16.80 13.63
N LYS A 181 3.70 -17.30 14.10
CA LYS A 181 4.15 -18.67 13.80
C LYS A 181 3.34 -19.72 14.53
N THR A 182 3.05 -19.49 15.81
CA THR A 182 2.36 -20.45 16.67
C THR A 182 0.87 -20.16 16.77
N GLY A 183 0.44 -18.94 16.43
CA GLY A 183 -0.90 -18.44 16.69
C GLY A 183 -1.16 -18.16 18.17
N GLU A 184 -0.15 -18.30 19.04
CA GLU A 184 -0.34 -18.12 20.47
C GLU A 184 -0.46 -16.64 20.85
N ARG A 185 -1.36 -16.37 21.78
CA ARG A 185 -1.39 -15.12 22.54
C ARG A 185 -0.27 -15.12 23.57
N LEU A 186 0.62 -14.14 23.49
CA LEU A 186 1.83 -14.04 24.31
C LEU A 186 1.63 -13.21 25.58
N THR A 187 0.64 -12.32 25.61
CA THR A 187 0.43 -11.39 26.72
C THR A 187 -0.96 -11.48 27.33
N LYS A 188 -1.10 -10.98 28.56
CA LYS A 188 -2.38 -10.49 29.10
C LYS A 188 -2.90 -9.31 28.26
N ALA A 189 -4.16 -8.98 28.51
CA ALA A 189 -4.79 -7.78 27.96
C ALA A 189 -4.05 -6.52 28.43
N PHE A 190 -3.85 -5.56 27.54
CA PHE A 190 -3.35 -4.23 27.87
C PHE A 190 -4.14 -3.14 27.13
N ASP A 191 -4.05 -1.92 27.63
CA ASP A 191 -4.83 -0.77 27.17
C ASP A 191 -4.08 0.09 26.14
N GLU A 192 -4.74 1.17 25.67
CA GLU A 192 -4.16 2.10 24.71
C GLU A 192 -2.91 2.83 25.25
N HIS A 193 -2.86 3.15 26.55
CA HIS A 193 -1.70 3.81 27.15
C HIS A 193 -0.45 2.95 27.01
N LYS A 194 -0.55 1.65 27.34
CA LYS A 194 0.57 0.73 27.17
C LYS A 194 0.89 0.51 25.69
N LEU A 195 -0.10 0.44 24.82
CA LEU A 195 0.14 0.38 23.37
C LEU A 195 0.96 1.58 22.87
N ILE A 196 0.63 2.80 23.27
CA ILE A 196 1.36 4.01 22.88
C ILE A 196 2.81 3.95 23.36
N GLU A 197 3.06 3.44 24.56
CA GLU A 197 4.42 3.23 25.09
C GLU A 197 5.21 2.23 24.21
N ILE A 198 4.59 1.09 23.88
CA ILE A 198 5.18 0.09 22.98
C ILE A 198 5.51 0.72 21.62
N LEU A 199 4.60 1.53 21.06
CA LEU A 199 4.78 2.19 19.76
C LEU A 199 5.94 3.19 19.75
N LYS A 200 6.26 3.82 20.88
CA LYS A 200 7.42 4.73 20.99
C LYS A 200 8.74 3.99 20.87
N HIS A 201 8.81 2.76 21.37
CA HIS A 201 10.02 1.95 21.36
C HIS A 201 10.10 1.00 20.15
N GLY A 202 8.95 0.58 19.61
CA GLY A 202 8.84 -0.26 18.42
C GLY A 202 9.35 -1.70 18.61
N ASP A 203 9.52 -2.13 19.85
CA ASP A 203 10.08 -3.42 20.25
C ASP A 203 8.98 -4.27 20.91
N LEU A 204 8.44 -5.23 20.15
CA LEU A 204 7.34 -6.08 20.61
C LEU A 204 7.87 -7.21 21.51
N GLU A 205 9.10 -7.65 21.28
CA GLU A 205 9.79 -8.66 22.06
C GLU A 205 9.95 -8.20 23.51
N ARG A 206 10.46 -6.98 23.71
CA ARG A 206 10.53 -6.36 25.03
C ARG A 206 9.15 -6.21 25.68
N ALA A 207 8.14 -5.82 24.89
CA ALA A 207 6.79 -5.66 25.41
C ALA A 207 6.18 -7.00 25.90
N VAL A 208 6.50 -8.11 25.21
CA VAL A 208 6.11 -9.45 25.65
C VAL A 208 6.73 -9.79 27.00
N ASP A 209 8.02 -9.50 27.19
CA ASP A 209 8.71 -9.74 28.47
C ASP A 209 8.14 -8.89 29.62
N GLU A 210 7.77 -7.64 29.35
CA GLU A 210 7.21 -6.72 30.35
C GLU A 210 5.77 -7.07 30.76
N ILE A 211 4.94 -7.50 29.81
CA ILE A 211 3.50 -7.73 30.04
C ILE A 211 3.22 -9.18 30.45
N GLY A 212 3.93 -10.13 29.86
CA GLY A 212 3.87 -11.56 30.18
C GLY A 212 2.49 -12.21 30.08
N LYS A 213 2.46 -13.54 30.28
CA LYS A 213 1.22 -14.34 30.34
C LYS A 213 0.53 -14.26 31.69
#